data_AF-A0A1X1W8Z2-F1
#
_entry.id   AF-A0A1X1W8Z2-F1
#
_cell.length_a   1.000
_cell.length_b   1.000
_cell.length_c   1.000
_cell.angle_alpha   90.00
_cell.angle_beta   90.00
_cell.angle_gamma   90.00
#
_symmetry.space_group_name_H-M   'P 1'
#
loop_
_entity.id
_entity.type
_entity.pdbx_description
1 polymer ?
#
loop_
_entity_poly.entity_id
_entity_poly.type
_entity_poly.pdbx_seq_one_letter_code
_entity_poly.pdbx_strand_id
1 'polypeptide(L)'
;MTVSGEDADIPGLTAGEKIRLRAAESDINAMSEVLNNGTATRDDVDGAFAHLRALDIDPHKHRNALHVPADAGVHASVIEAILRRIPNGWGRRLSVDVGWYPLVVATDAKLARLDTRYRVHQIKEKFGTLRYYCQAAGEDPDPELLDAMDVITDDAERASAITCERCGEPGILHRSRLARVKTLCVCCAEQLGFHAVLNDGQ
;
A
#
# COMPACT_ATOMS: atom_id res chain seq x y z
N MET A 1 14.93 11.14 31.53
CA MET A 1 13.59 10.57 31.27
C MET A 1 12.72 11.64 30.64
N THR A 2 12.87 11.82 29.33
CA THR A 2 12.02 12.69 28.52
C THR A 2 10.98 11.80 27.85
N VAL A 3 9.75 11.90 28.31
CA VAL A 3 8.62 11.19 27.72
C VAL A 3 8.48 11.63 26.26
N SER A 4 8.51 10.64 25.39
CA SER A 4 8.46 10.73 23.93
C SER A 4 7.23 11.50 23.45
N GLY A 5 7.43 12.61 22.76
CA GLY A 5 6.37 13.44 22.18
C GLY A 5 5.78 12.90 20.88
N GLU A 6 5.50 11.59 20.78
CA GLU A 6 5.05 10.97 19.52
C GLU A 6 3.74 10.16 19.63
N ASP A 7 2.89 10.43 20.61
CA ASP A 7 1.44 10.32 20.38
C ASP A 7 0.98 11.64 19.73
N ALA A 8 1.50 11.91 18.53
CA ALA A 8 1.06 13.03 17.72
C ALA A 8 -0.40 12.75 17.35
N ASP A 9 -1.31 13.61 17.81
CA ASP A 9 -2.75 13.58 17.57
C ASP A 9 -3.07 13.18 16.12
N ILE A 10 -3.40 11.90 15.91
CA ILE A 10 -3.70 11.38 14.57
C ILE A 10 -5.05 11.97 14.18
N PRO A 11 -5.12 12.82 13.14
CA PRO A 11 -6.35 13.52 12.83
C PRO A 11 -7.43 12.53 12.39
N GLY A 12 -8.56 12.57 13.07
CA GLY A 12 -9.76 11.85 12.65
C GLY A 12 -10.42 12.53 11.44
N LEU A 13 -10.84 11.73 10.46
CA LEU A 13 -11.70 12.19 9.37
C LEU A 13 -13.17 12.13 9.79
N THR A 14 -13.89 13.22 9.57
CA THR A 14 -15.35 13.29 9.72
C THR A 14 -16.05 12.40 8.69
N ALA A 15 -17.32 12.08 8.93
CA ALA A 15 -18.11 11.31 7.97
C ALA A 15 -18.16 11.98 6.58
N GLY A 16 -18.32 13.31 6.53
CA GLY A 16 -18.34 14.06 5.27
C GLY A 16 -17.01 14.00 4.53
N GLU A 17 -15.88 14.13 5.23
CA GLU A 17 -14.55 13.99 4.63
C GLU A 17 -14.31 12.57 4.11
N LYS A 18 -14.67 11.53 4.87
CA LYS A 18 -14.59 10.14 4.43
C LYS A 18 -15.40 9.89 3.16
N ILE A 19 -16.59 10.50 3.03
CA ILE A 19 -17.42 10.39 1.83
C ILE A 19 -16.72 11.02 0.63
N ARG A 20 -16.17 12.25 0.77
CA ARG A 20 -15.43 12.92 -0.32
C ARG A 20 -14.20 12.13 -0.74
N LEU A 21 -13.47 11.56 0.21
CA LEU A 21 -12.29 10.74 -0.08
C LEU A 21 -12.65 9.45 -0.82
N ARG A 22 -13.70 8.76 -0.39
CA ARG A 22 -14.19 7.58 -1.10
C ARG A 22 -14.65 7.91 -2.52
N ALA A 23 -15.27 9.08 -2.72
CA ALA A 23 -15.64 9.56 -4.06
C ALA A 23 -14.38 9.78 -4.92
N ALA A 24 -13.36 10.48 -4.40
CA ALA A 24 -12.08 10.64 -5.09
C ALA A 24 -11.42 9.30 -5.46
N GLU A 25 -11.35 8.36 -4.53
CA GLU A 25 -10.76 7.04 -4.77
C GLU A 25 -11.54 6.25 -5.83
N SER A 26 -12.87 6.31 -5.79
CA SER A 26 -13.74 5.68 -6.79
C SER A 26 -13.50 6.25 -8.18
N ASP A 27 -13.41 7.58 -8.31
CA ASP A 27 -13.16 8.24 -9.58
C ASP A 27 -11.78 7.92 -10.15
N ILE A 28 -10.75 7.88 -9.29
CA ILE A 28 -9.39 7.49 -9.69
C ILE A 28 -9.38 6.04 -10.19
N ASN A 29 -10.08 5.14 -9.50
CA ASN A 29 -10.15 3.73 -9.89
C ASN A 29 -10.90 3.55 -11.22
N ALA A 30 -12.06 4.20 -11.38
CA ALA A 30 -12.81 4.17 -12.64
C ALA A 30 -11.99 4.75 -13.80
N MET A 31 -11.31 5.88 -13.57
CA MET A 31 -10.42 6.47 -14.57
C MET A 31 -9.27 5.53 -14.94
N SER A 32 -8.67 4.87 -13.93
CA SER A 32 -7.61 3.89 -14.17
C SER A 32 -8.10 2.72 -15.02
N GLU A 33 -9.32 2.23 -14.84
CA GLU A 33 -9.91 1.15 -15.61
C GLU A 33 -10.12 1.55 -17.08
N VAL A 34 -10.71 2.72 -17.31
CA VAL A 34 -10.97 3.27 -18.65
C VAL A 34 -9.67 3.65 -19.40
N LEU A 35 -8.62 4.03 -18.67
CA LEU A 35 -7.28 4.21 -19.25
C LEU A 35 -6.64 2.87 -19.64
N ASN A 36 -6.73 1.87 -18.76
CA ASN A 36 -6.16 0.54 -18.99
C ASN A 36 -6.79 -0.13 -20.22
N ASN A 37 -8.13 -0.10 -20.32
CA ASN A 37 -8.85 -0.68 -21.46
C ASN A 37 -8.73 0.15 -22.76
N GLY A 38 -8.18 1.37 -22.69
CA GLY A 38 -7.95 2.23 -23.85
C GLY A 38 -9.20 2.90 -24.42
N THR A 39 -10.28 2.97 -23.64
CA THR A 39 -11.56 3.57 -24.05
C THR A 39 -11.73 5.01 -23.57
N ALA A 40 -10.77 5.56 -22.84
CA ALA A 40 -10.86 6.91 -22.27
C ALA A 40 -10.88 7.99 -23.36
N THR A 41 -11.91 8.83 -23.33
CA THR A 41 -11.95 10.06 -24.12
C THR A 41 -11.29 11.21 -23.36
N ARG A 42 -10.99 12.31 -24.06
CA ARG A 42 -10.47 13.52 -23.42
C ARG A 42 -11.48 14.12 -22.43
N ASP A 43 -12.76 14.09 -22.78
CA ASP A 43 -13.83 14.64 -21.94
C ASP A 43 -14.00 13.83 -20.65
N ASP A 44 -13.81 12.51 -20.70
CA ASP A 44 -13.80 11.65 -19.50
C ASP A 44 -12.67 12.07 -18.54
N VAL A 45 -11.47 12.28 -19.08
CA VAL A 45 -10.29 12.71 -18.30
C VAL A 45 -10.52 14.10 -17.69
N ASP A 46 -10.94 15.07 -18.52
CA ASP A 46 -11.15 16.45 -18.09
C ASP A 46 -12.28 16.54 -17.04
N GLY A 47 -13.36 15.77 -17.22
CA GLY A 47 -14.46 15.66 -16.26
C GLY A 47 -14.04 15.11 -14.91
N ALA A 48 -13.27 14.01 -14.87
CA ALA A 48 -12.77 13.46 -13.62
C ALA A 48 -11.81 14.41 -12.90
N PHE A 49 -10.90 15.08 -13.63
CA PHE A 49 -10.02 16.09 -13.05
C PHE A 49 -10.79 17.29 -12.49
N ALA A 50 -11.85 17.75 -13.17
CA ALA A 50 -12.71 18.81 -12.67
C ALA A 50 -13.42 18.39 -11.37
N HIS A 51 -13.96 17.17 -11.33
CA HIS A 51 -14.62 16.64 -10.14
C HIS A 51 -13.65 16.48 -8.96
N LEU A 52 -12.47 15.89 -9.19
CA LEU A 52 -11.44 15.75 -8.16
C LEU A 52 -11.00 17.11 -7.57
N ARG A 53 -10.88 18.15 -8.42
CA ARG A 53 -10.56 19.51 -7.94
C ARG A 53 -11.68 20.17 -7.15
N ALA A 54 -12.94 19.79 -7.41
CA ALA A 54 -14.09 20.32 -6.68
C ALA A 54 -14.24 19.70 -5.28
N LEU A 55 -13.58 18.56 -5.01
CA LEU A 55 -13.57 17.94 -3.69
C LEU A 55 -12.73 18.76 -2.72
N ASP A 56 -13.39 19.41 -1.77
CA ASP A 56 -12.75 20.12 -0.66
C ASP A 56 -12.15 19.11 0.33
N ILE A 57 -10.89 18.74 0.08
CA ILE A 57 -10.08 17.80 0.87
C ILE A 57 -8.88 18.55 1.44
N ASP A 58 -8.77 18.63 2.76
CA ASP A 58 -7.57 19.13 3.44
C ASP A 58 -6.40 18.15 3.19
N PRO A 59 -5.34 18.56 2.45
CA PRO A 59 -4.26 17.66 2.07
C PRO A 59 -3.42 17.19 3.27
N HIS A 60 -3.25 18.02 4.29
CA HIS A 60 -2.48 17.68 5.48
C HIS A 60 -3.24 16.69 6.34
N LYS A 61 -4.52 16.97 6.60
CA LYS A 61 -5.40 16.08 7.36
C LYS A 61 -5.57 14.75 6.67
N HIS A 62 -5.81 14.76 5.35
CA HIS A 62 -5.92 13.54 4.56
C HIS A 62 -4.65 12.70 4.64
N ARG A 63 -3.46 13.29 4.43
CA ARG A 63 -2.20 12.55 4.49
C ARG A 63 -1.97 11.88 5.84
N ASN A 64 -2.31 12.54 6.93
CA ASN A 64 -1.99 12.07 8.27
C ASN A 64 -3.09 11.23 8.92
N ALA A 65 -4.31 11.23 8.39
CA ALA A 65 -5.37 10.36 8.88
C ALA A 65 -5.09 8.88 8.62
N LEU A 66 -5.63 8.00 9.47
CA LEU A 66 -5.56 6.54 9.27
C LEU A 66 -6.47 6.11 8.12
N HIS A 67 -5.89 5.49 7.10
CA HIS A 67 -6.61 4.91 5.96
C HIS A 67 -6.56 3.38 6.03
N VAL A 68 -7.35 2.81 6.93
CA VAL A 68 -7.55 1.36 6.98
C VAL A 68 -8.37 0.94 5.76
N PRO A 69 -7.87 0.03 4.91
CA PRO A 69 -8.61 -0.43 3.73
C PRO A 69 -9.95 -1.06 4.10
N ALA A 70 -11.00 -0.79 3.31
CA ALA A 70 -12.34 -1.31 3.58
C ALA A 70 -12.44 -2.84 3.39
N ASP A 71 -11.56 -3.40 2.57
CA ASP A 71 -11.39 -4.82 2.27
C ASP A 71 -10.38 -5.53 3.19
N ALA A 72 -9.89 -4.85 4.24
CA ALA A 72 -8.94 -5.42 5.20
C ALA A 72 -9.45 -6.65 5.95
N GLY A 73 -10.78 -6.85 6.03
CA GLY A 73 -11.40 -8.04 6.62
C GLY A 73 -10.85 -8.34 8.02
N VAL A 74 -10.40 -9.58 8.23
CA VAL A 74 -9.84 -10.05 9.51
C VAL A 74 -8.53 -9.35 9.90
N HIS A 75 -7.86 -8.67 8.95
CA HIS A 75 -6.60 -7.97 9.19
C HIS A 75 -6.79 -6.50 9.59
N ALA A 76 -8.01 -5.97 9.60
CA ALA A 76 -8.27 -4.54 9.82
C ALA A 76 -7.64 -3.97 11.10
N SER A 77 -7.77 -4.66 12.23
CA SER A 77 -7.21 -4.21 13.51
C SER A 77 -5.68 -4.18 13.51
N VAL A 78 -5.04 -5.19 12.92
CA VAL A 78 -3.57 -5.26 12.83
C VAL A 78 -3.05 -4.23 11.84
N ILE A 79 -3.73 -4.05 10.70
CA ILE A 79 -3.40 -3.00 9.73
C ILE A 79 -3.51 -1.62 10.39
N GLU A 80 -4.56 -1.34 11.15
CA GLU A 80 -4.65 -0.07 11.89
C GLU A 80 -3.45 0.14 12.83
N ALA A 81 -3.04 -0.90 13.58
CA ALA A 81 -1.87 -0.83 14.45
C ALA A 81 -0.58 -0.54 13.66
N ILE A 82 -0.38 -1.19 12.50
CA ILE A 82 0.73 -0.92 11.57
C ILE A 82 0.70 0.53 11.11
N LEU A 83 -0.45 1.04 10.68
CA LEU A 83 -0.60 2.41 10.19
C LEU A 83 -0.29 3.46 11.27
N ARG A 84 -0.52 3.15 12.55
CA ARG A 84 -0.14 4.00 13.68
C ARG A 84 1.38 4.08 13.89
N ARG A 85 2.15 3.11 13.39
CA ARG A 85 3.63 3.16 13.37
C ARG A 85 4.18 4.14 12.33
N ILE A 86 3.33 4.64 11.42
CA ILE A 86 3.74 5.59 10.37
C ILE A 86 3.76 7.01 10.93
N PRO A 87 4.90 7.73 10.89
CA PRO A 87 4.97 9.12 11.35
C PRO A 87 4.17 10.09 10.48
N ASN A 88 3.91 11.29 11.00
CA ASN A 88 3.29 12.36 10.23
C ASN A 88 4.12 12.69 8.98
N GLY A 89 3.43 13.03 7.88
CA GLY A 89 4.05 13.41 6.62
C GLY A 89 4.29 12.26 5.63
N TRP A 90 4.29 11.00 6.09
CA TRP A 90 4.55 9.83 5.24
C TRP A 90 3.32 9.27 4.52
N GLY A 91 2.12 9.53 5.03
CA GLY A 91 0.88 8.94 4.52
C GLY A 91 0.53 7.63 5.23
N ARG A 92 -0.47 7.65 6.13
CA ARG A 92 -0.86 6.44 6.89
C ARG A 92 -1.81 5.55 6.08
N ARG A 93 -1.27 4.91 5.04
CA ARG A 93 -2.02 3.99 4.14
C ARG A 93 -1.15 2.82 3.68
N LEU A 94 -1.80 1.73 3.31
CA LEU A 94 -1.18 0.66 2.53
C LEU A 94 -1.39 0.94 1.03
N SER A 95 -0.36 0.72 0.22
CA SER A 95 -0.45 0.81 -1.24
C SER A 95 -0.21 -0.56 -1.88
N VAL A 96 -0.97 -1.56 -1.41
CA VAL A 96 -0.96 -2.95 -1.85
C VAL A 96 -2.39 -3.50 -1.87
N ASP A 97 -2.60 -4.57 -2.62
CA ASP A 97 -3.90 -5.23 -2.70
C ASP A 97 -4.09 -6.28 -1.59
N VAL A 98 -5.34 -6.68 -1.36
CA VAL A 98 -5.78 -7.56 -0.26
C VAL A 98 -5.06 -8.90 -0.16
N GLY A 99 -4.63 -9.47 -1.30
CA GLY A 99 -3.89 -10.73 -1.34
C GLY A 99 -2.54 -10.69 -0.63
N TRP A 100 -1.99 -9.49 -0.41
CA TRP A 100 -0.72 -9.31 0.33
C TRP A 100 -0.91 -8.87 1.79
N TYR A 101 -2.13 -8.65 2.27
CA TYR A 101 -2.36 -8.32 3.69
C TYR A 101 -1.79 -9.37 4.66
N PRO A 102 -1.89 -10.68 4.41
CA PRO A 102 -1.22 -11.68 5.25
C PRO A 102 0.31 -11.51 5.30
N LEU A 103 0.95 -11.17 4.18
CA LEU A 103 2.40 -10.93 4.13
C LEU A 103 2.78 -9.68 4.94
N VAL A 104 2.02 -8.60 4.80
CA VAL A 104 2.22 -7.36 5.56
C VAL A 104 2.09 -7.61 7.07
N VAL A 105 1.05 -8.32 7.50
CA VAL A 105 0.81 -8.65 8.91
C VAL A 105 1.92 -9.56 9.47
N ALA A 106 2.33 -10.58 8.72
CA ALA A 106 3.42 -11.47 9.15
C ALA A 106 4.76 -10.72 9.26
N THR A 107 5.00 -9.76 8.37
CA THR A 107 6.19 -8.90 8.37
C THR A 107 6.21 -7.99 9.60
N ASP A 108 5.12 -7.28 9.90
CA ASP A 108 5.01 -6.47 11.13
C ASP A 108 5.22 -7.31 12.38
N ALA A 109 4.60 -8.49 12.47
CA ALA A 109 4.75 -9.35 13.63
C ALA A 109 6.21 -9.78 13.86
N LYS A 110 6.99 -10.01 12.78
CA LYS A 110 8.43 -10.33 12.88
C LYS A 110 9.24 -9.10 13.31
N LEU A 111 9.02 -7.94 12.69
CA LEU A 111 9.73 -6.69 12.99
C LEU A 111 9.45 -6.22 14.43
N ALA A 112 8.20 -6.25 14.86
CA ALA A 112 7.77 -5.85 16.21
C ALA A 112 8.37 -6.72 17.32
N ARG A 113 8.79 -7.95 17.02
CA ARG A 113 9.52 -8.82 17.97
C ARG A 113 11.00 -8.43 18.10
N LEU A 114 11.61 -7.94 17.04
CA LEU A 114 13.00 -7.45 17.08
C LEU A 114 13.08 -6.10 17.76
N ASP A 115 12.21 -5.18 17.35
CA ASP A 115 12.11 -3.84 17.93
C ASP A 115 10.64 -3.46 18.06
N THR A 116 10.16 -3.36 19.30
CA THR A 116 8.76 -3.02 19.58
C THR A 116 8.38 -1.59 19.13
N ARG A 117 9.36 -0.69 19.00
CA ARG A 117 9.16 0.74 18.74
C ARG A 117 9.51 1.16 17.31
N TYR A 118 9.92 0.22 16.45
CA TYR A 118 10.25 0.51 15.06
C TYR A 118 9.14 1.31 14.36
N ARG A 119 9.55 2.16 13.41
CA ARG A 119 8.66 3.00 12.63
C ARG A 119 8.50 2.46 11.22
N VAL A 120 7.33 2.67 10.64
CA VAL A 120 7.03 2.34 9.24
C VAL A 120 7.07 3.62 8.45
N HIS A 121 7.74 3.64 7.29
CA HIS A 121 7.72 4.79 6.38
C HIS A 121 6.69 4.58 5.29
N GLN A 122 6.74 3.45 4.58
CA GLN A 122 5.77 3.12 3.53
C GLN A 122 5.64 1.60 3.38
N ILE A 123 4.45 1.15 3.02
CA ILE A 123 4.18 -0.23 2.58
C ILE A 123 3.50 -0.14 1.22
N LYS A 124 4.18 -0.60 0.17
CA LYS A 124 3.72 -0.41 -1.20
C LYS A 124 4.17 -1.52 -2.14
N GLU A 125 3.46 -1.68 -3.24
CA GLU A 125 3.94 -2.39 -4.40
C GLU A 125 5.03 -1.58 -5.12
N LYS A 126 6.07 -2.27 -5.58
CA LYS A 126 7.07 -1.77 -6.51
C LYS A 126 7.58 -2.91 -7.39
N PHE A 127 7.42 -2.75 -8.70
CA PHE A 127 7.84 -3.72 -9.72
C PHE A 127 7.24 -5.13 -9.55
N GLY A 128 5.98 -5.23 -9.12
CA GLY A 128 5.27 -6.48 -8.85
C GLY A 128 5.70 -7.15 -7.54
N THR A 129 6.35 -6.43 -6.64
CA THR A 129 6.80 -6.95 -5.34
C THR A 129 6.52 -5.98 -4.21
N LEU A 130 6.42 -6.49 -2.99
CA LEU A 130 6.21 -5.73 -1.77
C LEU A 130 7.49 -4.98 -1.39
N ARG A 131 7.35 -3.70 -1.04
CA ARG A 131 8.36 -2.91 -0.33
C ARG A 131 7.80 -2.51 1.02
N TYR A 132 8.49 -2.95 2.07
CA TYR A 132 8.20 -2.62 3.45
C TYR A 132 9.32 -1.72 3.98
N TYR A 133 9.17 -0.40 3.82
CA TYR A 133 10.17 0.54 4.31
C TYR A 133 9.93 0.85 5.77
N CYS A 134 10.93 0.56 6.61
CA CYS A 134 10.88 0.76 8.04
C CYS A 134 12.22 1.24 8.59
N GLN A 135 12.19 1.69 9.84
CA GLN A 135 13.34 2.22 10.55
C GLN A 135 13.33 1.68 11.98
N ALA A 136 14.49 1.17 12.43
CA ALA A 136 14.70 0.83 13.84
C ALA A 136 14.55 2.08 14.74
N ALA A 137 14.15 1.88 15.99
CA ALA A 137 14.05 2.94 16.96
C ALA A 137 15.42 3.32 17.53
N GLY A 138 15.63 4.63 17.71
CA GLY A 138 16.90 5.18 18.18
C GLY A 138 17.68 5.88 17.07
N GLU A 139 18.68 6.68 17.45
CA GLU A 139 19.50 7.45 16.51
C GLU A 139 20.65 6.63 15.93
N ASP A 140 21.14 5.65 16.69
CA ASP A 140 22.26 4.77 16.31
C ASP A 140 21.91 3.31 16.64
N PRO A 141 21.07 2.67 15.80
CA PRO A 141 20.67 1.28 16.00
C PRO A 141 21.83 0.31 15.76
N ASP A 142 21.84 -0.77 16.53
CA ASP A 142 22.82 -1.86 16.39
C ASP A 142 22.83 -2.44 14.95
N PRO A 143 23.99 -2.55 14.28
CA PRO A 143 24.08 -3.15 12.95
C PRO A 143 23.45 -4.55 12.85
N GLU A 144 23.57 -5.39 13.88
CA GLU A 144 22.97 -6.74 13.87
C GLU A 144 21.43 -6.68 13.83
N LEU A 145 20.84 -5.67 14.48
CA LEU A 145 19.40 -5.42 14.42
C LEU A 145 18.98 -4.99 13.01
N LEU A 146 19.75 -4.09 12.38
CA LEU A 146 19.46 -3.61 11.03
C LEU A 146 19.50 -4.77 10.02
N ASP A 147 20.55 -5.59 10.06
CA ASP A 147 20.68 -6.77 9.21
C ASP A 147 19.49 -7.74 9.40
N ALA A 148 19.05 -7.96 10.65
CA ALA A 148 17.91 -8.81 10.94
C ALA A 148 16.58 -8.23 10.42
N MET A 149 16.40 -6.90 10.46
CA MET A 149 15.23 -6.22 9.88
C MET A 149 15.25 -6.31 8.35
N ASP A 150 16.40 -6.11 7.73
CA ASP A 150 16.57 -6.21 6.27
C ASP A 150 16.19 -7.62 5.78
N VAL A 151 16.71 -8.67 6.43
CA VAL A 151 16.35 -10.07 6.13
C VAL A 151 14.82 -10.30 6.15
N ILE A 152 14.11 -9.72 7.13
CA ILE A 152 12.65 -9.85 7.23
C ILE A 152 11.94 -9.15 6.08
N THR A 153 12.37 -7.94 5.72
CA THR A 153 11.74 -7.19 4.62
C THR A 153 12.05 -7.79 3.25
N ASP A 154 13.26 -8.33 3.07
CA ASP A 154 13.69 -9.08 1.89
C ASP A 154 12.92 -10.40 1.73
N ASP A 155 12.65 -11.11 2.84
CA ASP A 155 11.78 -12.29 2.84
C ASP A 155 10.37 -11.94 2.35
N ALA A 156 9.83 -10.81 2.80
CA ALA A 156 8.51 -10.34 2.41
C ALA A 156 8.47 -9.96 0.93
N GLU A 157 9.52 -9.30 0.43
CA GLU A 157 9.71 -9.03 -0.99
C GLU A 157 9.72 -10.33 -1.82
N ARG A 158 10.56 -11.30 -1.45
CA ARG A 158 10.63 -12.60 -2.15
C ARG A 158 9.30 -13.36 -2.14
N ALA A 159 8.61 -13.40 -1.01
CA ALA A 159 7.32 -14.06 -0.89
C ALA A 159 6.26 -13.38 -1.78
N SER A 160 6.25 -12.05 -1.82
CA SER A 160 5.30 -11.30 -2.64
C SER A 160 5.50 -11.52 -4.14
N ALA A 161 6.74 -11.76 -4.60
CA ALA A 161 7.08 -11.98 -6.00
C ALA A 161 6.45 -13.24 -6.61
N ILE A 162 5.95 -14.15 -5.77
CA ILE A 162 5.27 -15.39 -6.16
C ILE A 162 3.82 -15.48 -5.64
N THR A 163 3.30 -14.40 -5.07
CA THR A 163 1.97 -14.36 -4.45
C THR A 163 1.09 -13.37 -5.21
N CYS A 164 -0.08 -13.80 -5.66
CA CYS A 164 -1.05 -12.95 -6.33
C CYS A 164 -1.48 -11.79 -5.42
N GLU A 165 -1.24 -10.56 -5.88
CA GLU A 165 -1.61 -9.32 -5.19
C GLU A 165 -3.09 -9.28 -4.81
N ARG A 166 -3.97 -9.83 -5.66
CA ARG A 166 -5.41 -9.69 -5.50
C ARG A 166 -6.06 -10.78 -4.63
N CYS A 167 -5.60 -12.03 -4.72
CA CYS A 167 -6.24 -13.15 -4.03
C CYS A 167 -5.34 -13.95 -3.09
N GLY A 168 -4.03 -13.70 -3.07
CA GLY A 168 -3.08 -14.40 -2.21
C GLY A 168 -2.66 -15.80 -2.68
N GLU A 169 -3.28 -16.33 -3.74
CA GLU A 169 -2.87 -17.59 -4.38
C GLU A 169 -1.52 -17.44 -5.12
N PRO A 170 -0.83 -18.53 -5.49
CA PRO A 170 0.39 -18.45 -6.28
C PRO A 170 0.22 -17.62 -7.56
N GLY A 171 1.19 -16.76 -7.83
CA GLY A 171 1.19 -15.82 -8.96
C GLY A 171 2.55 -15.68 -9.62
N ILE A 172 2.55 -15.05 -10.79
CA ILE A 172 3.76 -14.66 -11.53
C ILE A 172 3.64 -13.20 -11.97
N LEU A 173 4.76 -12.61 -12.40
CA LEU A 173 4.77 -11.24 -12.89
C LEU A 173 3.97 -11.12 -14.19
N HIS A 174 3.02 -10.19 -14.21
CA HIS A 174 2.26 -9.80 -15.37
C HIS A 174 2.42 -8.30 -15.64
N ARG A 175 2.14 -7.90 -16.89
CA ARG A 175 2.19 -6.51 -17.34
C ARG A 175 0.87 -6.13 -18.03
N SER A 176 0.39 -4.92 -17.78
CA SER A 176 -0.76 -4.35 -18.48
C SER A 176 -0.35 -3.62 -19.77
N ARG A 177 -1.33 -3.22 -20.58
CA ARG A 177 -1.13 -2.39 -21.78
C ARG A 177 -0.40 -1.07 -21.50
N LEU A 178 -0.55 -0.51 -20.30
CA LEU A 178 0.10 0.73 -19.86
C LEU A 178 1.44 0.49 -19.15
N ALA A 179 2.07 -0.68 -19.38
CA ALA A 179 3.33 -1.09 -18.78
C ALA A 179 3.35 -1.16 -17.25
N ARG A 180 2.18 -1.14 -16.59
CA ARG A 180 2.07 -1.44 -15.16
C ARG A 180 2.38 -2.89 -14.93
N VAL A 181 3.03 -3.22 -13.82
CA VAL A 181 3.40 -4.58 -13.47
C VAL A 181 2.73 -4.98 -12.18
N LYS A 182 2.26 -6.22 -12.11
CA LYS A 182 1.67 -6.83 -10.91
C LYS A 182 2.00 -8.32 -10.87
N THR A 183 2.22 -8.89 -9.70
CA THR A 183 2.28 -10.34 -9.51
C THR A 183 0.86 -10.86 -9.29
N LEU A 184 0.37 -11.67 -10.23
CA LEU A 184 -1.02 -12.13 -10.27
C LEU A 184 -1.09 -13.62 -10.63
N CYS A 185 -2.13 -14.30 -10.16
CA CYS A 185 -2.54 -15.59 -10.73
C CYS A 185 -3.22 -15.38 -12.10
N VAL A 186 -3.28 -16.42 -12.92
CA VAL A 186 -3.86 -16.34 -14.29
C VAL A 186 -5.28 -15.77 -14.28
N CYS A 187 -6.15 -16.25 -13.39
CA CYS A 187 -7.54 -15.79 -13.31
C CYS A 187 -7.65 -14.29 -12.96
N CYS A 188 -6.86 -13.81 -11.99
CA CYS A 188 -6.87 -12.38 -11.65
C CYS A 188 -6.22 -11.52 -12.76
N ALA A 189 -5.19 -12.02 -13.43
CA ALA A 189 -4.56 -11.33 -14.53
C ALA A 189 -5.53 -11.15 -15.71
N GLU A 190 -6.24 -12.22 -16.11
CA GLU A 190 -7.25 -12.17 -17.16
C GLU A 190 -8.37 -11.17 -16.85
N GLN A 191 -8.90 -11.21 -15.62
CA GLN A 191 -9.94 -10.28 -15.17
C GLN A 191 -9.50 -8.81 -15.20
N LEU A 192 -8.22 -8.53 -15.00
CA LEU A 192 -7.67 -7.17 -14.97
C LEU A 192 -7.04 -6.74 -16.31
N GLY A 193 -7.02 -7.60 -17.33
CA GLY A 193 -6.36 -7.31 -18.61
C GLY A 193 -4.82 -7.24 -18.52
N PHE A 194 -4.23 -8.08 -17.68
CA PHE A 194 -2.79 -8.25 -17.51
C PHE A 194 -2.31 -9.51 -18.24
N HIS A 195 -1.11 -9.46 -18.83
CA HIS A 195 -0.50 -10.56 -19.57
C HIS A 195 0.81 -10.98 -18.93
N ALA A 196 1.11 -12.28 -18.92
CA ALA A 196 2.33 -12.79 -18.29
C ALA A 196 3.57 -12.16 -18.93
N VAL A 197 4.51 -11.73 -18.09
CA VAL A 197 5.84 -11.35 -18.56
C VAL A 197 6.61 -12.65 -18.75
N LEU A 198 6.74 -13.09 -19.99
CA LEU A 198 7.65 -14.19 -20.30
C LEU A 198 9.07 -13.70 -20.00
N ASN A 199 9.77 -14.42 -19.14
CA ASN A 199 11.22 -14.25 -19.04
C ASN A 199 11.79 -14.77 -20.36
N ASP A 200 12.03 -13.86 -21.31
CA ASP A 200 12.92 -14.16 -22.43
C ASP A 200 14.27 -14.49 -21.79
N GLY A 201 14.58 -15.78 -21.74
CA GLY A 201 15.76 -16.31 -21.05
C GLY A 201 17.01 -15.56 -21.48
N GLN A 202 17.70 -14.99 -20.50
CA GLN A 202 19.13 -14.68 -20.62
C GLN A 202 19.95 -15.96 -20.57
#